data_AF-A0A914VRC7-F1
#
_entry.id   AF-A0A914VRC7-F1
#
_cell.length_a   1.000
_cell.length_b   1.000
_cell.length_c   1.000
_cell.angle_alpha   90.00
_cell.angle_beta   90.00
_cell.angle_gamma   90.00
#
_symmetry.space_group_name_H-M   'P 1'
#
loop_
_entity.id
_entity.type
_entity.pdbx_description
1 polymer ?
#
loop_
_entity_poly.entity_id
_entity_poly.type
_entity_poly.pdbx_seq_one_letter_code
_entity_poly.pdbx_strand_id
1 'polypeptide(L)'
;MSLTAVELIALGILYGLLRYNAKKKKRLQEASLTQKYQVDENLRSIRLLIPMMITYFCCFMPPLIAFPLYYAIDSSPDPRQYSIFVEAVNSMILYAVLLPAVLFWRHKSLRDNLRKSMGIFDRVEPEGARADGRTREQVRHFALLSYAWEREITQ
;
A
#
# COMPACT_ATOMS: atom_id res chain seq x y z
N MET A 1 5.12 10.07 23.80
CA MET A 1 5.38 8.71 23.29
C MET A 1 6.28 8.82 22.08
N SER A 2 7.30 7.96 21.96
CA SER A 2 8.12 7.92 20.73
C SER A 2 7.28 7.39 19.56
N LEU A 3 7.54 7.87 18.34
CA LEU A 3 6.84 7.45 17.13
C LEU A 3 6.84 5.91 16.96
N THR A 4 7.96 5.27 17.29
CA THR A 4 8.10 3.81 17.26
C THR A 4 7.25 3.08 18.28
N ALA A 5 7.02 3.66 19.46
CA ALA A 5 6.12 3.05 20.44
C ALA A 5 4.69 3.02 19.89
N VAL A 6 4.27 4.09 19.21
CA VAL A 6 2.95 4.16 18.55
C VAL A 6 2.84 3.12 17.44
N GLU A 7 3.88 2.95 16.62
CA GLU A 7 3.90 1.94 15.55
C GLU A 7 3.84 0.50 16.10
N LEU A 8 4.59 0.18 17.15
CA LEU A 8 4.57 -1.13 17.78
C LEU A 8 3.19 -1.43 18.41
N ILE A 9 2.59 -0.44 19.06
CA ILE A 9 1.23 -0.54 19.60
C ILE A 9 0.24 -0.77 18.46
N ALA A 10 0.32 0.01 17.37
CA ALA A 10 -0.57 -0.13 16.22
C ALA A 10 -0.43 -1.50 15.53
N LEU A 11 0.80 -2.00 15.34
CA LEU A 11 1.04 -3.37 14.85
C LEU A 11 0.42 -4.42 15.78
N GLY A 12 0.57 -4.26 17.09
CA GLY A 12 -0.06 -5.14 18.09
C GLY A 12 -1.58 -5.13 17.99
N ILE A 13 -2.20 -3.95 17.89
CA ILE A 13 -3.64 -3.78 17.71
C ILE A 13 -4.11 -4.42 16.40
N LEU A 14 -3.45 -4.13 15.27
CA LEU A 14 -3.80 -4.72 13.98
C LEU A 14 -3.70 -6.24 13.99
N TYR A 15 -2.66 -6.79 14.62
CA TYR A 15 -2.51 -8.24 14.78
C TYR A 15 -3.60 -8.84 15.68
N GLY A 16 -3.94 -8.17 16.78
CA GLY A 16 -5.06 -8.54 17.65
C GLY A 16 -6.39 -8.54 16.92
N LEU A 17 -6.68 -7.48 16.17
CA LEU A 17 -7.88 -7.33 15.34
C LEU A 17 -7.93 -8.38 14.23
N LEU A 18 -6.80 -8.72 13.62
CA LEU A 18 -6.73 -9.79 12.62
C LEU A 18 -7.16 -11.12 13.23
N ARG A 19 -6.60 -11.48 14.39
CA ARG A 19 -6.96 -12.72 15.10
C ARG A 19 -8.40 -12.72 15.57
N TYR A 20 -8.87 -11.61 16.12
CA TYR A 20 -10.25 -11.46 16.58
C TYR A 20 -11.24 -11.63 15.42
N ASN A 21 -11.05 -10.90 14.31
CA ASN A 21 -11.93 -11.00 13.15
C ASN A 21 -11.85 -12.38 12.47
N ALA A 22 -10.67 -13.02 12.44
CA ALA A 22 -10.54 -14.38 11.92
C ALA A 22 -11.31 -15.41 12.77
N LYS A 23 -11.30 -15.27 14.10
CA LYS A 23 -12.12 -16.08 15.01
C LYS A 23 -13.61 -15.77 14.83
N LYS A 24 -13.98 -14.49 14.73
CA LYS A 24 -15.36 -14.04 14.53
C LYS A 24 -15.94 -14.58 13.21
N LYS A 25 -15.17 -14.56 12.12
CA LYS A 25 -15.56 -15.13 10.81
C LYS A 25 -15.97 -16.60 10.91
N LYS A 26 -15.25 -17.41 11.71
CA LYS A 26 -15.57 -18.84 11.91
C LYS A 26 -16.90 -19.05 12.66
N ARG A 27 -17.28 -18.12 13.54
CA ARG A 27 -18.51 -18.21 14.34
C ARG A 27 -19.74 -17.68 13.62
N LEU A 28 -19.55 -16.91 12.55
CA LEU A 28 -20.63 -16.26 11.80
C LEU A 28 -21.18 -17.13 10.67
N GLN A 29 -21.09 -18.47 10.72
CA GLN A 29 -21.60 -19.32 9.63
C GLN A 29 -23.11 -19.21 9.44
N GLU A 30 -23.87 -19.01 10.51
CA GLU A 30 -25.34 -18.84 10.50
C GLU A 30 -25.79 -17.38 10.53
N ALA A 31 -24.85 -16.43 10.56
CA ALA A 31 -25.15 -15.01 10.64
C ALA A 31 -25.66 -14.43 9.31
N SER A 32 -26.23 -13.22 9.38
CA SER A 32 -26.73 -12.50 8.21
C SER A 32 -25.61 -12.20 7.21
N LEU A 33 -25.97 -12.11 5.92
CA LEU A 33 -25.03 -11.82 4.83
C LEU A 33 -24.25 -10.52 5.07
N THR A 34 -24.91 -9.49 5.58
CA THR A 34 -24.28 -8.20 5.93
C THR A 34 -23.17 -8.37 6.96
N GLN A 35 -23.40 -9.16 8.02
CA GLN A 35 -22.40 -9.37 9.08
C GLN A 35 -21.18 -10.15 8.55
N LYS A 36 -21.41 -11.14 7.68
CA LYS A 36 -20.33 -11.88 7.02
C LYS A 36 -19.49 -10.96 6.13
N TYR A 37 -20.15 -10.09 5.36
CA TYR A 37 -19.49 -9.13 4.48
C TYR A 37 -18.61 -8.15 5.26
N GLN A 38 -19.15 -7.52 6.31
CA GLN A 38 -18.40 -6.56 7.13
C GLN A 38 -17.13 -7.17 7.75
N VAL A 39 -17.20 -8.42 8.22
CA VAL A 39 -16.01 -9.10 8.79
C VAL A 39 -14.99 -9.46 7.71
N ASP A 40 -15.44 -9.83 6.51
CA ASP A 40 -14.53 -10.13 5.41
C ASP A 40 -13.82 -8.88 4.90
N GLU A 41 -14.55 -7.77 4.78
CA GLU A 41 -13.99 -6.47 4.43
C GLU A 41 -12.98 -5.99 5.46
N ASN A 42 -13.31 -6.04 6.75
CA ASN A 42 -12.37 -5.71 7.83
C ASN A 42 -11.11 -6.57 7.79
N LEU A 43 -11.24 -7.88 7.53
CA LEU A 43 -10.08 -8.77 7.36
C LEU A 43 -9.23 -8.39 6.16
N ARG A 44 -9.84 -8.01 5.04
CA ARG A 44 -9.13 -7.57 3.83
C ARG A 44 -8.38 -6.26 4.11
N SER A 45 -9.02 -5.29 4.75
CA SER A 45 -8.41 -4.01 5.13
C SER A 45 -7.22 -4.19 6.08
N ILE A 46 -7.37 -5.01 7.13
CA ILE A 46 -6.27 -5.29 8.07
C ILE A 46 -5.09 -5.99 7.37
N ARG A 47 -5.38 -6.94 6.46
CA ARG A 47 -4.34 -7.62 5.68
C ARG A 47 -3.57 -6.69 4.75
N LEU A 48 -4.19 -5.58 4.32
CA LEU A 48 -3.55 -4.54 3.53
C LEU A 48 -2.75 -3.57 4.42
N LEU A 49 -3.27 -3.21 5.59
CA LEU A 49 -2.60 -2.31 6.55
C LEU A 49 -1.31 -2.90 7.14
N ILE A 50 -1.29 -4.20 7.46
CA ILE A 50 -0.12 -4.87 8.06
C ILE A 50 1.15 -4.72 7.21
N PRO A 51 1.19 -5.10 5.92
CA PRO A 51 2.40 -4.97 5.11
C PRO A 51 2.81 -3.50 4.90
N MET A 52 1.86 -2.56 4.86
CA MET A 52 2.19 -1.13 4.79
C MET A 52 2.93 -0.67 6.05
N MET A 53 2.40 -1.03 7.23
CA MET A 53 3.04 -0.72 8.52
C MET A 53 4.41 -1.40 8.68
N ILE A 54 4.55 -2.66 8.27
CA ILE A 54 5.84 -3.36 8.32
C ILE A 54 6.86 -2.65 7.42
N THR A 55 6.46 -2.26 6.21
CA THR A 55 7.35 -1.56 5.27
C THR A 55 7.78 -0.21 5.82
N TYR A 56 6.84 0.53 6.42
CA TYR A 56 7.13 1.78 7.10
C TYR A 56 8.15 1.57 8.24
N PHE A 57 7.88 0.64 9.16
CA PHE A 57 8.78 0.31 10.26
C PHE A 57 10.19 -0.05 9.76
N CYS A 58 10.30 -0.91 8.75
CA CYS A 58 11.59 -1.30 8.17
C CYS A 58 12.37 -0.14 7.55
N CYS A 59 11.69 0.86 6.98
CA CYS A 59 12.36 2.03 6.37
C CYS A 59 12.71 3.10 7.40
N PHE A 60 11.92 3.26 8.47
CA PHE A 60 12.12 4.34 9.45
C PHE A 60 12.96 3.93 10.66
N MET A 61 13.11 2.63 10.94
CA MET A 61 13.96 2.14 12.03
C MET A 61 15.47 2.33 11.82
N PRO A 62 16.05 2.13 10.63
CA PRO A 62 17.50 2.31 10.43
C PRO A 62 18.01 3.70 10.83
N PRO A 63 17.39 4.83 10.42
CA PRO A 63 17.81 6.14 10.91
C PRO A 63 17.71 6.29 12.42
N LEU A 64 16.63 5.80 13.01
CA LEU A 64 16.43 5.91 14.46
C LEU A 64 17.52 5.20 15.26
N ILE A 65 18.05 4.08 14.76
CA ILE A 65 19.13 3.34 15.43
C ILE A 65 20.50 3.93 15.08
N ALA A 66 20.70 4.30 13.82
CA ALA A 66 21.99 4.74 13.32
C ALA A 66 22.41 6.08 13.94
N PHE A 67 21.49 7.04 14.11
CA PHE A 67 21.83 8.35 14.69
C PHE A 67 22.41 8.27 16.12
N PRO A 68 21.75 7.62 17.10
CA PRO A 68 22.34 7.42 18.43
C PRO A 68 23.65 6.64 18.38
N LEU A 69 23.74 5.63 17.52
CA LEU A 69 24.94 4.81 17.39
C LEU A 69 26.13 5.63 16.87
N TYR A 70 25.90 6.54 15.91
CA TYR A 70 26.92 7.42 15.39
C TYR A 70 27.51 8.32 16.49
N TYR A 71 26.66 8.98 17.28
CA TYR A 71 27.09 9.81 18.42
C TYR A 71 27.71 9.02 19.57
N ALA A 72 27.34 7.74 19.74
CA ALA A 72 27.94 6.88 20.74
C ALA A 72 29.38 6.44 20.36
N ILE A 73 29.67 6.35 19.05
CA ILE A 73 30.97 5.92 18.54
C ILE A 73 31.92 7.10 18.35
N ASP A 74 31.42 8.23 17.83
CA ASP A 74 32.23 9.42 17.56
C ASP A 74 31.71 10.63 18.34
N SER A 75 32.53 11.10 19.29
CA SER A 75 32.19 12.25 20.14
C SER A 75 32.50 13.60 19.48
N SER A 76 33.23 13.62 18.35
CA SER A 76 33.60 14.85 17.63
C SER A 76 33.52 14.65 16.11
N PRO A 77 32.32 14.43 15.55
CA PRO A 77 32.16 14.13 14.14
C PRO A 77 32.51 15.32 13.23
N ASP A 78 33.32 15.04 12.20
CA ASP A 78 33.60 16.00 11.12
C ASP A 78 32.28 16.34 10.38
N PRO A 79 31.94 17.65 10.20
CA PRO A 79 30.72 18.07 9.51
C PRO A 79 30.50 17.42 8.14
N ARG A 80 31.58 17.14 7.40
CA ARG A 80 31.49 16.48 6.09
C ARG A 80 31.05 15.02 6.20
N GLN A 81 31.60 14.28 7.17
CA GLN A 81 31.23 12.89 7.40
C GLN A 81 29.79 12.76 7.91
N TYR A 82 29.36 13.69 8.76
CA TYR A 82 27.99 13.75 9.23
C TYR A 82 26.98 13.90 8.08
N SER A 83 27.25 14.80 7.13
CA SER A 83 26.34 15.00 5.98
C SER A 83 26.23 13.76 5.09
N ILE A 84 27.34 13.06 4.85
CA ILE A 84 27.34 11.81 4.06
C ILE A 84 26.56 10.73 4.81
N PHE A 85 26.74 10.64 6.12
CA PHE A 85 26.05 9.67 6.98
C PHE A 85 24.53 9.88 6.99
N VAL A 86 24.07 11.12 7.18
CA VAL A 86 22.64 11.47 7.16
C VAL A 86 21.98 11.01 5.86
N GLU A 87 22.62 11.29 4.72
CA GLU A 87 22.09 10.92 3.42
C GLU A 87 22.11 9.40 3.20
N ALA A 88 23.19 8.71 3.59
CA ALA A 88 23.31 7.27 3.44
C ALA A 88 22.25 6.48 4.24
N VAL A 89 21.83 7.04 5.37
CA VAL A 89 20.86 6.41 6.27
C VAL A 89 19.42 6.81 5.93
N ASN A 90 19.24 7.86 5.10
CA ASN A 90 17.93 8.36 4.68
C ASN A 90 17.19 7.34 3.79
N SER A 91 16.45 6.45 4.44
CA SER A 91 15.68 5.39 3.80
C SER A 91 14.27 5.83 3.38
N MET A 92 13.94 7.13 3.51
CA MET A 92 12.62 7.65 3.15
C MET A 92 12.32 7.49 1.66
N ILE A 93 13.34 7.67 0.80
CA ILE A 93 13.22 7.48 -0.65
C ILE A 93 12.92 6.00 -0.96
N LEU A 94 13.53 5.08 -0.22
CA LEU A 94 13.27 3.64 -0.36
C LEU A 94 11.82 3.29 -0.04
N TYR A 95 11.21 3.92 0.98
CA TYR A 95 9.81 3.67 1.33
C TYR A 95 8.84 3.96 0.17
N ALA A 96 9.05 5.06 -0.56
CA ALA A 96 8.20 5.45 -1.70
C ALA A 96 8.18 4.40 -2.82
N VAL A 97 9.30 3.67 -3.00
CA VAL A 97 9.44 2.61 -4.01
C VAL A 97 9.06 1.24 -3.47
N LEU A 98 9.45 0.93 -2.22
CA LEU A 98 9.21 -0.36 -1.58
C LEU A 98 7.73 -0.60 -1.30
N LEU A 99 6.99 0.41 -0.85
CA LEU A 99 5.57 0.26 -0.53
C LEU A 99 4.75 -0.26 -1.73
N PRO A 100 4.76 0.39 -2.92
CA PRO A 100 4.04 -0.13 -4.07
C PRO A 100 4.58 -1.49 -4.54
N ALA A 101 5.89 -1.74 -4.45
CA ALA A 101 6.47 -3.04 -4.80
C ALA A 101 5.98 -4.18 -3.88
N VAL A 102 5.93 -3.94 -2.56
CA VAL A 102 5.44 -4.89 -1.55
C VAL A 102 3.95 -5.13 -1.74
N LEU A 103 3.15 -4.08 -1.95
CA LEU A 103 1.72 -4.21 -2.22
C LEU A 103 1.46 -4.96 -3.52
N PHE A 104 2.21 -4.65 -4.57
CA PHE A 104 2.14 -5.36 -5.84
C PHE A 104 2.49 -6.84 -5.67
N TRP A 105 3.47 -7.20 -4.84
CA TRP A 105 3.78 -8.60 -4.54
C TRP A 105 2.65 -9.29 -3.76
N ARG A 106 2.16 -8.66 -2.69
CA ARG A 106 1.17 -9.26 -1.80
C ARG A 106 -0.21 -9.42 -2.43
N HIS A 107 -0.64 -8.50 -3.29
CA HIS A 107 -1.97 -8.52 -3.87
C HIS A 107 -1.98 -9.10 -5.29
N LYS A 108 -2.10 -10.43 -5.39
CA LYS A 108 -2.34 -11.11 -6.68
C LYS A 108 -3.56 -10.56 -7.42
N SER A 109 -4.62 -10.20 -6.70
CA SER A 109 -5.82 -9.56 -7.28
C SER A 109 -5.51 -8.21 -7.93
N LEU A 110 -4.60 -7.42 -7.35
CA LEU A 110 -4.14 -6.17 -7.95
C LEU A 110 -3.35 -6.44 -9.23
N ARG A 111 -2.47 -7.46 -9.23
CA ARG A 111 -1.75 -7.92 -10.43
C ARG A 111 -2.70 -8.35 -11.52
N ASP A 112 -3.72 -9.14 -11.18
CA ASP A 112 -4.69 -9.68 -12.12
C ASP A 112 -5.60 -8.56 -12.68
N ASN A 113 -5.99 -7.59 -11.85
CA ASN A 113 -6.77 -6.42 -12.28
C ASN A 113 -5.94 -5.49 -13.16
N LEU A 114 -4.69 -5.20 -12.81
CA LEU A 114 -3.78 -4.39 -13.64
C LEU A 114 -3.49 -5.09 -14.96
N ARG A 115 -3.27 -6.41 -14.96
CA ARG A 115 -3.05 -7.18 -16.19
C ARG A 115 -4.29 -7.17 -17.08
N LYS A 116 -5.49 -7.21 -16.50
CA LYS A 116 -6.76 -7.03 -17.23
C LYS A 116 -6.89 -5.61 -17.78
N SER A 117 -6.59 -4.57 -16.99
CA SER A 117 -6.63 -3.17 -17.42
C SER A 117 -5.63 -2.89 -18.53
N MET A 118 -4.40 -3.43 -18.44
CA MET A 118 -3.38 -3.33 -19.49
C MET A 118 -3.77 -4.13 -20.74
N GLY A 119 -4.36 -5.32 -20.59
CA GLY A 119 -4.87 -6.09 -21.72
C GLY A 119 -6.11 -5.50 -22.40
N ILE A 120 -6.93 -4.73 -21.66
CA ILE A 120 -7.98 -3.88 -22.23
C ILE A 120 -7.35 -2.70 -22.97
N PHE A 121 -6.30 -2.10 -22.42
CA PHE A 121 -5.53 -1.03 -23.07
C PHE A 121 -4.93 -1.44 -24.41
N ASP A 122 -4.50 -2.70 -24.55
CA ASP A 122 -4.00 -3.28 -25.80
C ASP A 122 -5.12 -3.64 -26.80
N ARG A 123 -6.35 -3.92 -26.33
CA ARG A 123 -7.49 -4.25 -27.21
C ARG A 123 -8.32 -3.04 -27.64
N VAL A 124 -8.24 -1.92 -26.92
CA VAL A 124 -8.86 -0.66 -27.34
C VAL A 124 -7.92 0.03 -28.33
N GLU A 125 -7.85 -0.54 -29.53
CA GLU A 125 -7.39 0.17 -30.70
C GLU A 125 -8.47 1.20 -31.06
N PRO A 126 -8.16 2.51 -31.09
CA PRO A 126 -9.19 3.51 -31.20
C PRO A 126 -9.61 3.62 -32.67
N GLU A 127 -10.68 2.93 -33.06
CA GLU A 127 -11.27 3.05 -34.41
C GLU A 127 -11.76 4.48 -34.76
N GLY A 128 -11.78 5.42 -33.81
CA GLY A 128 -12.31 6.77 -34.03
C GLY A 128 -11.38 7.96 -33.70
N ALA A 129 -10.15 7.74 -33.22
CA ALA A 129 -9.32 8.83 -32.66
C ALA A 129 -8.81 9.86 -33.70
N ARG A 130 -9.08 9.67 -35.00
CA ARG A 130 -8.73 10.66 -36.03
C ARG A 130 -9.85 11.64 -36.35
N ALA A 131 -11.09 11.44 -35.88
CA ALA A 131 -12.24 12.20 -36.36
C ALA A 131 -12.62 13.44 -35.52
N ASP A 132 -12.28 13.52 -34.23
CA ASP A 132 -12.90 14.51 -33.32
C ASP A 132 -11.93 15.49 -32.62
N GLY A 133 -10.66 15.58 -33.03
CA GLY A 133 -9.71 16.58 -32.50
C GLY A 133 -9.38 16.50 -31.00
N ARG A 134 -10.02 15.60 -30.23
CA ARG A 134 -9.69 15.31 -28.83
C ARG A 134 -8.43 14.46 -28.74
N THR A 135 -7.54 14.82 -27.83
CA THR A 135 -6.28 14.09 -27.59
C THR A 135 -6.58 12.64 -27.24
N ARG A 136 -5.81 11.71 -27.80
CA ARG A 136 -5.97 10.24 -27.65
C ARG A 136 -6.12 9.78 -26.20
N GLU A 137 -5.51 10.51 -25.27
CA GLU A 137 -5.60 10.27 -23.82
C GLU A 137 -6.96 10.66 -23.22
N GLN A 138 -7.60 11.73 -23.69
CA GLN A 138 -8.91 12.16 -23.16
C GLN A 138 -10.00 11.17 -23.50
N VAL A 139 -10.05 10.71 -24.76
CA VAL A 139 -11.01 9.69 -25.21
C VAL A 139 -10.82 8.39 -24.43
N ARG A 140 -9.56 8.02 -24.14
CA ARG A 140 -9.21 6.86 -23.31
C ARG A 140 -9.63 7.02 -21.85
N HIS A 141 -9.45 8.19 -21.26
CA HIS A 141 -9.85 8.47 -19.89
C HIS A 141 -11.37 8.36 -19.70
N PHE A 142 -12.16 8.91 -20.63
CA PHE A 142 -13.63 8.83 -20.57
C PHE A 142 -14.16 7.40 -20.76
N ALA A 143 -13.54 6.60 -21.63
CA ALA A 143 -13.93 5.20 -21.81
C ALA A 143 -13.64 4.33 -20.57
N LEU A 144 -12.59 4.65 -19.82
CA LEU A 144 -12.27 3.97 -18.56
C LEU A 144 -13.26 4.34 -17.46
N LEU A 145 -13.66 5.61 -17.38
CA LEU A 145 -14.67 6.08 -16.42
C LEU A 145 -16.04 5.46 -16.68
N SER A 146 -16.47 5.36 -17.95
CA SER A 146 -17.75 4.72 -18.28
C SER A 146 -17.76 3.24 -17.93
N TYR A 147 -16.65 2.53 -18.19
CA TYR A 147 -16.52 1.11 -17.82
C TYR A 147 -16.49 0.88 -16.30
N ALA A 148 -15.84 1.78 -15.55
CA ALA A 148 -15.83 1.71 -14.08
C ALA A 148 -17.24 1.96 -13.50
N TRP A 149 -17.96 2.93 -14.07
CA TRP A 149 -19.33 3.28 -13.68
C TRP A 149 -20.33 2.14 -13.90
N GLU A 150 -20.27 1.47 -15.06
CA GLU A 150 -21.13 0.30 -15.34
C GLU A 150 -20.90 -0.87 -14.37
N ARG A 151 -19.66 -1.05 -13.88
CA ARG A 151 -19.36 -2.09 -12.89
C ARG A 151 -19.90 -1.80 -11.50
N GLU A 152 -19.95 -0.54 -11.07
CA GLU A 152 -20.48 -0.16 -9.75
C GLU A 152 -22.00 -0.29 -9.66
N ILE A 153 -22.72 -0.15 -10.78
CA ILE A 153 -24.19 -0.28 -10.81
C ILE A 153 -24.65 -1.74 -10.83
N THR A 154 -23.77 -2.68 -11.17
CA THR A 154 -24.12 -4.10 -11.36
C THR A 154 -23.73 -5.00 -10.16
N GLN A 155 -23.25 -4.42 -9.06
CA GLN A 155 -23.02 -5.12 -7.76
C GLN A 155 -24.04 -4.67 -6.71
#